data_AF-A0ABD0R5X5-F1
#
_entry.id   AF-A0ABD0R5X5-F1
#
_cell.length_a   1.000
_cell.length_b   1.000
_cell.length_c   1.000
_cell.angle_alpha   90.00
_cell.angle_beta   90.00
_cell.angle_gamma   90.00
#
_symmetry.space_group_name_H-M   'P 1'
#
loop_
_entity.id
_entity.type
_entity.pdbx_description
1 polymer ?
#
loop_
_entity_poly.entity_id
_entity_poly.type
_entity_poly.pdbx_seq_one_letter_code
_entity_poly.pdbx_strand_id
1 'polypeptide(L)' 'CGGSMEVLPCARVAHIERTKKPYNNDIDYYAKRNALRAAEVWMDEFKSHVYMAWNIPMN' A
#
# COMPACT_ATOMS: atom_id res chain seq x y z
N CYS A 1 -14.12 -7.87 6.41
CA CYS A 1 -15.37 -8.41 5.82
C CYS A 1 -15.53 -9.93 6.03
N GLY A 2 -15.09 -10.50 7.16
CA GLY A 2 -15.32 -11.92 7.49
C GLY A 2 -14.29 -12.95 6.98
N GLY A 3 -13.34 -12.58 6.11
CA GLY A 3 -12.25 -13.47 5.66
C GLY A 3 -10.97 -13.36 6.49
N SER A 4 -10.00 -14.26 6.22
CA SER A 4 -8.67 -14.32 6.84
C SER A 4 -7.53 -14.27 5.80
N MET A 5 -6.29 -14.05 6.27
CA MET A 5 -5.07 -14.08 5.47
C MET A 5 -4.04 -14.99 6.12
N GLU A 6 -3.44 -15.89 5.33
CA GLU A 6 -2.50 -16.91 5.81
C GLU A 6 -1.27 -17.01 4.90
N VAL A 7 -0.11 -17.30 5.49
CA VAL A 7 1.13 -17.61 4.77
C VAL A 7 1.41 -19.10 4.95
N LEU A 8 1.38 -19.88 3.86
CA LEU A 8 1.57 -21.34 3.90
C LEU A 8 3.06 -21.71 3.75
N PRO A 9 3.74 -22.19 4.81
CA PRO A 9 5.18 -22.44 4.75
C PRO A 9 5.58 -23.62 3.85
N CYS A 10 4.65 -24.50 3.48
CA CYS A 10 4.91 -25.63 2.58
C CYS A 10 4.79 -25.25 1.09
N ALA A 11 4.10 -24.15 0.77
CA ALA A 11 3.98 -23.65 -0.60
C ALA A 11 5.10 -22.63 -0.87
N ARG A 12 5.99 -22.92 -1.81
CA ARG A 12 7.19 -22.09 -2.07
C ARG A 12 7.18 -21.55 -3.49
N VAL A 13 7.29 -20.23 -3.61
CA VAL A 13 7.50 -19.51 -4.88
C VAL A 13 8.64 -18.52 -4.68
N ALA A 14 9.65 -18.56 -5.54
CA ALA A 14 10.74 -17.60 -5.50
C ALA A 14 10.33 -16.30 -6.21
N HIS A 15 10.67 -15.15 -5.63
CA HIS A 15 10.45 -13.83 -6.22
C HIS A 15 11.79 -13.13 -6.43
N ILE A 16 12.03 -12.63 -7.65
CA ILE A 16 13.17 -11.76 -7.96
C ILE A 16 12.74 -10.31 -7.71
N GLU A 17 13.15 -9.75 -6.59
CA GLU A 17 12.90 -8.35 -6.30
C GLU A 17 13.67 -7.44 -7.26
N ARG A 18 12.99 -6.39 -7.72
CA ARG A 18 13.57 -5.38 -8.61
C ARG A 18 13.71 -4.05 -7.87
N THR A 19 14.93 -3.52 -7.87
CA THR A 19 15.25 -2.17 -7.36
C THR A 19 14.55 -1.06 -8.14
N LYS A 20 14.39 -1.21 -9.47
CA LYS A 20 13.68 -0.26 -10.33
C LYS A 20 12.58 -0.96 -11.12
N LYS A 21 11.43 -0.31 -11.28
CA LYS A 21 10.33 -0.81 -12.13
C LYS A 21 10.52 -0.29 -13.56
N PRO A 22 10.65 -1.16 -14.58
CA PRO A 22 10.99 -0.72 -15.95
C PRO A 22 9.82 -0.07 -16.70
N TYR A 23 8.59 -0.23 -16.19
CA TYR A 23 7.37 0.20 -16.85
C TYR A 23 6.83 1.55 -16.35
N ASN A 24 7.42 2.12 -15.29
CA ASN A 24 6.96 3.40 -14.75
C ASN A 24 8.11 4.12 -14.04
N ASN A 25 8.31 5.39 -14.41
CA ASN A 25 9.34 6.25 -13.85
C ASN A 25 8.89 6.98 -12.58
N ASP A 26 7.58 7.11 -12.36
CA ASP A 26 7.01 7.76 -11.17
C ASP A 26 6.06 6.80 -10.46
N ILE A 27 6.65 5.92 -9.64
CA ILE A 27 5.89 4.95 -8.84
C ILE A 27 5.26 5.65 -7.63
N ASP A 28 5.91 6.70 -7.13
CA ASP A 28 5.53 7.38 -5.90
C ASP A 28 4.16 8.03 -6.03
N TYR A 29 3.88 8.70 -7.14
CA TYR A 29 2.56 9.26 -7.43
C TYR A 29 1.44 8.22 -7.33
N TYR A 30 1.60 7.05 -7.96
CA TYR A 30 0.58 6.01 -7.95
C TYR A 30 0.48 5.31 -6.59
N ALA A 31 1.61 5.09 -5.91
CA ALA A 31 1.63 4.53 -4.57
C ALA A 31 0.87 5.43 -3.59
N LYS A 32 1.17 6.74 -3.60
CA LYS A 32 0.46 7.74 -2.80
C LYS A 32 -1.04 7.77 -3.11
N ARG A 33 -1.43 7.87 -4.39
CA ARG A 33 -2.85 7.86 -4.80
C ARG A 33 -3.58 6.61 -4.33
N ASN A 34 -2.99 5.43 -4.49
CA ASN A 34 -3.63 4.17 -4.14
C ASN A 34 -3.70 3.96 -2.62
N ALA A 35 -2.65 4.34 -1.89
CA ALA A 35 -2.64 4.30 -0.43
C ALA A 35 -3.73 5.20 0.17
N LEU A 36 -3.88 6.43 -0.34
CA LEU A 36 -4.94 7.33 0.10
C LEU A 36 -6.34 6.76 -0.16
N ARG A 37 -6.58 6.17 -1.35
CA ARG A 37 -7.87 5.50 -1.66
C ARG A 37 -8.17 4.35 -0.71
N ALA A 38 -7.17 3.56 -0.33
CA ALA A 38 -7.37 2.48 0.64
C ALA A 38 -7.68 3.06 2.03
N ALA A 39 -6.99 4.12 2.43
CA ALA A 39 -7.19 4.78 3.71
C ALA A 39 -8.60 5.37 3.86
N GLU A 40 -9.11 6.05 2.83
CA GLU A 40 -10.47 6.62 2.86
C GLU A 40 -11.58 5.57 3.01
N VAL A 41 -11.35 4.35 2.51
CA VAL A 41 -12.38 3.31 2.48
C VAL A 41 -12.29 2.37 3.68
N TRP A 42 -11.07 2.10 4.18
CA TRP A 42 -10.84 0.99 5.09
C TRP A 42 -10.18 1.35 6.42
N MET A 43 -9.67 2.57 6.59
CA MET A 43 -8.83 2.91 7.76
C MET A 43 -9.50 3.83 8.78
N ASP A 44 -10.74 4.27 8.55
CA ASP A 44 -11.51 5.11 9.47
C ASP A 44 -10.65 6.25 10.05
N GLU A 45 -10.64 6.46 11.36
CA GLU A 45 -9.83 7.50 12.04
C GLU A 45 -8.32 7.31 11.87
N PHE A 46 -7.85 6.09 11.60
CA PHE A 46 -6.43 5.81 11.39
C PHE A 46 -5.92 6.31 10.03
N LYS A 47 -6.79 6.76 9.12
CA LYS A 47 -6.35 7.39 7.86
C LYS A 47 -5.51 8.65 8.07
N SER A 48 -5.66 9.30 9.23
CA SER A 48 -4.81 10.42 9.66
C SER A 48 -3.30 10.07 9.68
N HIS A 49 -2.95 8.83 10.05
CA HIS A 49 -1.56 8.37 10.00
C HIS A 49 -1.03 8.24 8.58
N VAL A 50 -1.89 7.85 7.63
CA VAL A 50 -1.54 7.79 6.21
C VAL A 50 -1.33 9.21 5.67
N TYR A 51 -2.18 10.16 6.04
CA TYR A 51 -2.00 11.56 5.65
C TYR A 51 -0.68 12.14 6.17
N MET A 52 -0.33 11.88 7.44
CA MET A 52 0.95 12.27 8.01
C MET A 52 2.13 11.64 7.24
N ALA A 53 2.08 10.34 6.96
CA ALA A 53 3.14 9.65 6.22
C ALA A 53 3.36 10.22 4.79
N TRP A 54 2.30 10.72 4.16
CA TRP A 54 2.33 11.26 2.80
C TRP A 54 2.36 12.80 2.72
N ASN A 55 2.57 13.48 3.86
CA ASN A 55 2.54 14.94 3.99
C ASN A 55 1.30 15.58 3.35
N ILE A 56 0.12 15.00 3.62
CA ILE A 56 -1.16 15.56 3.22
C ILE A 56 -1.61 16.57 4.28
N PRO A 57 -2.03 17.79 3.90
CA PRO A 57 -2.62 18.73 4.84
C PRO A 57 -3.85 18.13 5.53
N MET A 58 -3.86 18.15 6.86
CA MET A 58 -5.04 17.80 7.66
C MET A 58 -5.70 19.10 8.13
N ASN A 59 -7.00 19.26 7.80
CA ASN A 59 -7.84 20.34 8.30
C ASN A 59 -8.49 19.95 9.63
#